data_AF-A0A6J1W2S7-F1
#
_entry.id   AF-A0A6J1W2S7-F1
#
_cell.length_a   1.000
_cell.length_b   1.000
_cell.length_c   1.000
_cell.angle_alpha   90.00
_cell.angle_beta   90.00
_cell.angle_gamma   90.00
#
_symmetry.space_group_name_H-M   'P 1'
#
loop_
_entity.id
_entity.type
_entity.pdbx_description
1 polymer ?
#
loop_
_entity_poly.entity_id
_entity_poly.type
_entity_poly.pdbx_seq_one_letter_code
_entity_poly.pdbx_strand_id
1 'polypeptide(L)'
;LALPGDQNRKSMELESTCGIKRNLLESSQAVDRDYQAAVRQDRGHLLPSSHQPDQDSKAATFTLTNIVPQFRALNQGQWREYEEHINTTGCRETYILVGSVPGNNKINNRVNVPSHIWAAGCCVLQKGKRSWAVIAKNNENNVVYLTLGELQGQLAKHYGKKTIDLFNNAC
;
A
#
# COMPACT_ATOMS: atom_id res chain seq x y z
N LEU A 1 0.47 14.61 5.90
CA LEU A 1 1.85 15.16 5.90
C LEU A 1 2.59 14.65 4.69
N ALA A 2 3.16 15.54 3.89
CA ALA A 2 4.02 15.20 2.75
C ALA A 2 5.41 14.76 3.22
N LEU A 3 6.08 13.93 2.41
CA LEU A 3 7.50 13.60 2.60
C LEU A 3 8.40 14.81 2.25
N PRO A 4 9.61 14.92 2.82
CA PRO A 4 10.50 16.10 2.69
C PRO A 4 10.85 16.54 1.26
N GLY A 5 10.73 15.64 0.28
CA GLY A 5 11.02 15.93 -1.14
C GLY A 5 9.86 16.52 -1.92
N ASP A 6 8.68 16.70 -1.33
CA ASP A 6 7.45 17.07 -2.04
C ASP A 6 7.02 18.52 -1.79
N GLN A 7 7.87 19.49 -2.15
CA GLN A 7 7.76 20.90 -1.71
C GLN A 7 6.86 21.80 -2.57
N ASN A 8 6.33 21.33 -3.71
CA ASN A 8 5.72 22.20 -4.74
C ASN A 8 4.18 22.15 -4.83
N ARG A 9 3.43 21.72 -3.81
CA ARG A 9 2.02 21.31 -4.00
C ARG A 9 1.04 21.92 -2.99
N LYS A 10 -0.14 22.31 -3.48
CA LYS A 10 -1.04 23.30 -2.86
C LYS A 10 -1.85 22.81 -1.65
N SER A 11 -1.75 21.53 -1.27
CA SER A 11 -2.70 20.90 -0.33
C SER A 11 -2.07 20.02 0.75
N MET A 12 -0.73 19.94 0.83
CA MET A 12 -0.02 19.04 1.74
C MET A 12 1.06 19.79 2.53
N GLU A 13 1.06 19.64 3.85
CA GLU A 13 2.07 20.24 4.73
C GLU A 13 3.17 19.24 5.06
N LEU A 14 4.41 19.74 5.19
CA LEU A 14 5.53 18.95 5.70
C LEU A 14 5.38 18.71 7.20
N GLU A 15 5.91 17.58 7.68
CA GLU A 15 5.98 17.30 9.13
C GLU A 15 6.62 18.46 9.91
N SER A 16 7.66 19.08 9.33
CA SER A 16 8.38 20.20 9.96
C SER A 16 7.58 21.50 10.04
N THR A 17 6.53 21.67 9.23
CA THR A 17 5.79 22.94 9.10
C THR A 17 4.33 22.85 9.52
N CYS A 18 3.79 21.65 9.79
CA CYS A 18 2.36 21.44 10.06
C CYS A 18 1.83 21.96 11.41
N GLY A 19 2.70 22.52 12.27
CA GLY A 19 2.31 23.04 13.59
C GLY A 19 1.84 22.00 14.61
N ILE A 20 1.72 20.72 14.24
CA ILE A 20 1.36 19.63 15.16
C ILE A 20 2.61 19.21 15.95
N LYS A 21 2.46 19.06 17.27
CA LYS A 21 3.55 18.57 18.12
C LYS A 21 3.97 17.16 17.67
N ARG A 22 5.26 16.98 17.46
CA ARG A 22 5.83 15.70 16.98
C ARG A 22 5.42 14.49 17.83
N ASN A 23 5.41 14.61 19.15
CA ASN A 23 5.01 13.51 20.04
C ASN A 23 3.54 13.06 19.83
N LEU A 24 2.66 13.96 19.38
CA LEU A 24 1.28 13.65 19.04
C LEU A 24 1.16 12.97 17.66
N LEU A 25 1.99 13.38 16.69
CA LEU A 25 2.08 12.64 15.42
C LEU A 25 2.59 11.23 15.69
N GLU A 26 3.62 11.12 16.51
CA GLU A 26 4.26 9.86 16.84
C GLU A 26 3.40 8.87 17.63
N SER A 27 2.38 9.34 18.35
CA SER A 27 1.46 8.45 19.05
C SER A 27 0.38 7.87 18.13
N SER A 28 0.19 8.45 16.94
CA SER A 28 -0.91 8.10 16.03
C SER A 28 -0.47 7.53 14.69
N GLN A 29 0.73 7.89 14.21
CA GLN A 29 1.24 7.49 12.91
C GLN A 29 2.78 7.41 12.89
N ALA A 30 3.32 6.91 11.77
CA ALA A 30 4.74 6.98 11.49
C ALA A 30 5.17 8.42 11.16
N VAL A 31 6.41 8.75 11.50
CA VAL A 31 7.06 10.03 11.18
C VAL A 31 8.34 9.79 10.35
N ASP A 32 8.87 10.82 9.69
CA ASP A 32 9.98 10.63 8.75
C ASP A 32 11.21 9.96 9.40
N ARG A 33 11.51 10.35 10.65
CA ARG A 33 12.62 9.80 11.42
C ARG A 33 12.51 8.29 11.67
N ASP A 34 11.30 7.73 11.68
CA ASP A 34 11.10 6.29 11.87
C ASP A 34 11.72 5.48 10.72
N TYR A 35 11.81 6.07 9.52
CA TYR A 35 12.37 5.45 8.32
C TYR A 35 13.84 5.79 8.07
N GLN A 36 14.42 6.80 8.74
CA GLN A 36 15.81 7.21 8.51
C GLN A 36 16.82 6.13 8.89
N ALA A 37 16.52 5.31 9.90
CA ALA A 37 17.38 4.21 10.35
C ALA A 37 17.14 2.89 9.57
N ALA A 38 16.17 2.84 8.66
CA ALA A 38 15.86 1.64 7.90
C ALA A 38 16.91 1.40 6.80
N VAL A 39 17.70 0.34 6.93
CA VAL A 39 18.79 0.02 5.99
C VAL A 39 18.30 -0.82 4.81
N ARG A 40 17.37 -1.75 5.04
CA ARG A 40 16.94 -2.76 4.04
C ARG A 40 15.56 -2.49 3.44
N GLN A 41 14.80 -1.62 4.11
CA GLN A 41 13.43 -1.31 3.74
C GLN A 41 13.36 0.08 3.11
N ASP A 42 12.62 0.16 2.02
CA ASP A 42 12.22 1.43 1.44
C ASP A 42 10.91 1.92 2.10
N ARG A 43 10.58 3.19 1.82
CA ARG A 43 9.25 3.74 2.02
C ARG A 43 8.33 3.20 0.90
N GLY A 44 7.83 1.98 1.08
CA GLY A 44 6.98 1.30 0.09
C GLY A 44 5.57 1.85 0.09
N HIS A 45 5.07 2.23 -1.08
CA HIS A 45 3.70 2.72 -1.24
C HIS A 45 2.72 1.55 -1.20
N LEU A 46 1.58 1.72 -0.53
CA LEU A 46 0.44 0.81 -0.71
C LEU A 46 -0.35 1.22 -1.96
N LEU A 47 -0.77 2.48 -2.03
CA LEU A 47 -1.35 3.07 -3.23
C LEU A 47 -0.24 3.76 -4.05
N PRO A 48 0.08 3.29 -5.26
CA PRO A 48 1.19 3.83 -6.03
C PRO A 48 0.83 5.18 -6.68
N SER A 49 1.83 6.05 -6.79
CA SER A 49 1.69 7.38 -7.38
C SER A 49 1.37 7.33 -8.88
N SER A 50 1.85 6.30 -9.59
CA SER A 50 1.63 6.13 -11.03
C SER A 50 0.15 5.93 -11.40
N HIS A 51 -0.68 5.47 -10.47
CA HIS A 51 -2.11 5.24 -10.69
C HIS A 51 -2.98 6.48 -10.43
N GLN A 52 -2.40 7.59 -9.98
CA GLN A 52 -3.15 8.79 -9.64
C GLN A 52 -3.26 9.76 -10.82
N PRO A 53 -4.43 10.39 -11.04
CA PRO A 53 -4.73 11.13 -12.27
C PRO A 53 -4.06 12.51 -12.32
N ASP A 54 -3.83 13.14 -11.17
CA ASP A 54 -3.32 14.51 -11.06
C ASP A 54 -2.24 14.64 -9.99
N GLN A 55 -1.58 15.80 -9.97
CA GLN A 55 -0.42 16.04 -9.12
C GLN A 55 -0.74 16.10 -7.63
N ASP A 56 -1.94 16.55 -7.26
CA ASP A 56 -2.36 16.61 -5.85
C ASP A 56 -2.70 15.20 -5.36
N SER A 57 -3.41 14.40 -6.16
CA SER A 57 -3.64 12.98 -5.89
C SER A 57 -2.33 12.20 -5.78
N LYS A 58 -1.36 12.46 -6.67
CA LYS A 58 0.00 11.91 -6.59
C LYS A 58 0.72 12.32 -5.31
N ALA A 59 0.51 13.54 -4.82
CA ALA A 59 1.14 14.03 -3.59
C ALA A 59 0.64 13.26 -2.38
N ALA A 60 -0.68 13.03 -2.32
CA ALA A 60 -1.34 12.31 -1.23
C ALA A 60 -0.76 10.91 -1.02
N THR A 61 -0.29 10.23 -2.08
CA THR A 61 0.31 8.89 -1.95
C THR A 61 1.64 8.90 -1.19
N PHE A 62 2.33 10.03 -1.12
CA PHE A 62 3.58 10.17 -0.35
C PHE A 62 3.33 10.40 1.15
N THR A 63 2.08 10.45 1.62
CA THR A 63 1.80 10.50 3.07
C THR A 63 2.26 9.22 3.76
N LEU A 64 2.83 9.31 4.97
CA LEU A 64 3.25 8.13 5.74
C LEU A 64 2.10 7.21 6.17
N THR A 65 0.85 7.67 6.05
CA THR A 65 -0.36 6.83 6.20
C THR A 65 -0.59 5.87 5.03
N ASN A 66 0.07 6.10 3.89
CA ASN A 66 0.08 5.22 2.72
C ASN A 66 1.41 4.47 2.54
N ILE A 67 2.35 4.61 3.47
CA ILE A 67 3.69 4.03 3.39
C ILE A 67 3.87 2.93 4.42
N VAL A 68 4.45 1.81 3.99
CA VAL A 68 4.90 0.73 4.86
C VAL A 68 6.39 0.44 4.66
N PRO A 69 7.11 -0.09 5.67
CA PRO A 69 8.46 -0.61 5.46
C PRO A 69 8.42 -1.83 4.53
N GLN A 70 8.82 -1.64 3.27
CA GLN A 70 8.84 -2.71 2.27
C GLN A 70 10.28 -3.05 1.92
N PHE A 71 10.65 -4.34 1.86
CA PHE A 71 12.04 -4.66 1.50
C PHE A 71 12.34 -4.22 0.08
N ARG A 72 13.51 -3.58 -0.09
CA ARG A 72 13.95 -2.98 -1.36
C ARG A 72 13.86 -3.93 -2.55
N ALA A 73 14.23 -5.19 -2.35
CA ALA A 73 14.21 -6.21 -3.40
C ALA A 73 12.80 -6.43 -3.97
N LEU A 74 11.77 -6.47 -3.13
CA LEU A 74 10.39 -6.59 -3.56
C LEU A 74 9.85 -5.26 -4.12
N ASN A 75 10.04 -4.16 -3.37
CA ASN A 75 9.56 -2.82 -3.73
C ASN A 75 10.03 -2.37 -5.12
N GLN A 76 11.32 -2.56 -5.43
CA GLN A 76 11.92 -2.15 -6.69
C GLN A 76 11.92 -3.26 -7.75
N GLY A 77 11.47 -4.45 -7.37
CA GLY A 77 11.44 -5.65 -8.20
C GLY A 77 10.02 -6.03 -8.58
N GLN A 78 9.62 -7.26 -8.22
CA GLN A 78 8.37 -7.85 -8.68
C GLN A 78 7.12 -7.06 -8.28
N TRP A 79 7.13 -6.33 -7.16
CA TRP A 79 5.99 -5.49 -6.79
C TRP A 79 5.82 -4.29 -7.73
N ARG A 80 6.93 -3.59 -8.05
CA ARG A 80 6.92 -2.51 -9.06
C ARG A 80 6.43 -3.03 -10.42
N GLU A 81 6.96 -4.17 -10.86
CA GLU A 81 6.56 -4.78 -12.13
C GLU A 81 5.05 -5.10 -12.14
N TYR A 82 4.50 -5.62 -11.04
CA TYR A 82 3.06 -5.82 -10.89
C TYR A 82 2.29 -4.49 -11.00
N GLU A 83 2.71 -3.45 -10.28
CA GLU A 83 2.05 -2.14 -10.27
C GLU A 83 2.04 -1.48 -11.66
N GLU A 84 3.12 -1.63 -12.43
CA GLU A 84 3.26 -1.09 -13.78
C GLU A 84 2.42 -1.84 -14.82
N HIS A 85 2.09 -3.12 -14.57
CA HIS A 85 1.43 -4.00 -15.54
C HIS A 85 0.01 -4.44 -15.13
N ILE A 86 -0.66 -3.69 -14.25
CA ILE A 86 -2.07 -3.97 -13.93
C ILE A 86 -2.92 -3.84 -15.20
N ASN A 87 -3.51 -4.97 -15.62
CA ASN A 87 -4.34 -5.01 -16.82
C ASN A 87 -5.77 -4.52 -16.53
N THR A 88 -6.03 -3.26 -16.87
CA THR A 88 -7.35 -2.61 -16.82
C THR A 88 -8.04 -2.53 -18.18
N THR A 89 -7.49 -3.19 -19.22
CA THR A 89 -8.08 -3.18 -20.55
C THR A 89 -9.51 -3.71 -20.54
N GLY A 90 -10.40 -2.99 -21.23
CA GLY A 90 -11.83 -3.32 -21.33
C GLY A 90 -12.69 -2.95 -20.11
N CYS A 91 -12.07 -2.50 -19.01
CA CYS A 91 -12.79 -2.03 -17.84
C CYS A 91 -13.37 -0.65 -18.11
N ARG A 92 -14.67 -0.47 -17.84
CA ARG A 92 -15.28 0.87 -17.76
C ARG A 92 -14.77 1.59 -16.53
N GLU A 93 -14.73 0.89 -15.39
CA GLU A 93 -14.23 1.37 -14.11
C GLU A 93 -13.41 0.27 -13.46
N THR A 94 -12.35 0.66 -12.75
CA THR A 94 -11.49 -0.25 -12.00
C THR A 94 -11.38 0.24 -10.56
N TYR A 95 -11.67 -0.65 -9.61
CA TYR A 95 -11.51 -0.42 -8.18
C TYR A 95 -10.40 -1.32 -7.67
N ILE A 96 -9.42 -0.76 -6.98
CA ILE A 96 -8.30 -1.52 -6.42
C ILE A 96 -8.25 -1.27 -4.92
N LEU A 97 -8.21 -2.35 -4.16
CA LEU A 97 -7.95 -2.36 -2.73
C LEU A 97 -6.53 -2.85 -2.51
N VAL A 98 -5.80 -2.15 -1.65
CA VAL A 98 -4.41 -2.47 -1.30
C VAL A 98 -4.30 -2.57 0.21
N GLY A 99 -3.37 -3.37 0.68
CA GLY A 99 -3.14 -3.50 2.10
C GLY A 99 -1.91 -4.31 2.43
N SER A 100 -1.72 -4.49 3.73
CA SER A 100 -0.60 -5.26 4.26
C SER A 100 -1.03 -6.11 5.44
N VAL A 101 -0.35 -7.24 5.62
CA VAL A 101 -0.52 -8.10 6.79
C VAL A 101 0.57 -7.74 7.80
N PRO A 102 0.23 -7.39 9.06
CA PRO A 102 1.21 -7.11 10.09
C PRO A 102 2.26 -8.22 10.21
N GLY A 103 3.51 -7.83 10.41
CA GLY A 103 4.60 -8.75 10.76
C GLY A 103 4.98 -8.65 12.24
N ASN A 104 6.07 -9.32 12.61
CA ASN A 104 6.57 -9.34 13.99
C ASN A 104 7.72 -8.36 14.24
N ASN A 105 8.25 -7.75 13.18
CA ASN A 105 9.38 -6.83 13.26
C ASN A 105 8.91 -5.38 13.21
N LYS A 106 9.75 -4.47 13.71
CA LYS A 106 9.51 -3.02 13.61
C LYS A 106 10.79 -2.31 13.18
N ILE A 107 10.66 -1.28 12.36
CA ILE A 107 11.72 -0.28 12.21
C ILE A 107 11.60 0.76 13.32
N ASN A 108 12.75 1.23 13.81
CA ASN A 108 12.85 2.21 14.89
C ASN A 108 11.99 1.85 16.13
N ASN A 109 11.75 0.55 16.39
CA ASN A 109 10.84 0.02 17.42
C ASN A 109 9.40 0.57 17.41
N ARG A 110 9.00 1.29 16.34
CA ARG A 110 7.72 2.02 16.27
C ARG A 110 6.83 1.52 15.14
N VAL A 111 7.37 1.42 13.93
CA VAL A 111 6.58 1.13 12.72
C VAL A 111 6.68 -0.35 12.38
N ASN A 112 5.54 -1.03 12.28
CA ASN A 112 5.48 -2.45 11.92
C ASN A 112 6.06 -2.68 10.52
N VAL A 113 6.91 -3.69 10.38
CA VAL A 113 7.32 -4.22 9.09
C VAL A 113 6.31 -5.31 8.72
N PRO A 114 5.51 -5.13 7.66
CA PRO A 114 4.53 -6.14 7.26
C PRO A 114 5.17 -7.48 6.92
N SER A 115 4.46 -8.56 7.19
CA SER A 115 4.83 -9.89 6.69
C SER A 115 4.46 -10.07 5.22
N HIS A 116 3.35 -9.47 4.79
CA HIS A 116 2.85 -9.54 3.41
C HIS A 116 2.30 -8.20 2.95
N ILE A 117 2.31 -8.00 1.64
CA ILE A 117 1.63 -6.90 0.94
C ILE A 117 0.70 -7.54 -0.07
N TRP A 118 -0.49 -6.97 -0.25
CA TRP A 118 -1.51 -7.52 -1.13
C TRP A 118 -2.26 -6.41 -1.87
N ALA A 119 -2.81 -6.79 -3.02
CA ALA A 119 -3.74 -5.96 -3.78
C ALA A 119 -4.84 -6.84 -4.36
N ALA A 120 -6.04 -6.29 -4.44
CA ALA A 120 -7.22 -6.91 -5.04
C ALA A 120 -7.87 -5.91 -5.97
N GLY A 121 -8.28 -6.34 -7.14
CA GLY A 121 -8.93 -5.48 -8.12
C GLY A 121 -10.28 -6.00 -8.57
N CYS A 122 -11.18 -5.06 -8.82
CA CYS A 122 -12.46 -5.26 -9.47
C CYS A 122 -12.52 -4.42 -10.74
N CYS A 123 -12.76 -5.06 -11.86
CA CYS A 123 -12.96 -4.43 -13.16
C CYS A 123 -14.41 -4.59 -13.58
N VAL A 124 -15.10 -3.46 -13.71
CA VAL A 124 -16.48 -3.39 -14.20
C VAL A 124 -16.43 -3.34 -15.73
N LEU A 125 -16.99 -4.37 -16.38
CA LEU A 125 -17.05 -4.47 -17.83
C LEU A 125 -18.37 -3.88 -18.36
N GLN A 126 -18.52 -3.75 -19.68
CA GLN A 126 -19.82 -3.41 -20.27
C GLN A 126 -20.92 -4.41 -19.90
N LYS A 127 -20.55 -5.70 -19.76
CA LYS A 127 -21.42 -6.78 -19.29
C LYS A 127 -20.66 -7.59 -18.25
N GLY A 128 -21.12 -7.54 -17.00
CA GLY A 128 -20.53 -8.28 -15.88
C GLY A 128 -19.29 -7.60 -15.30
N LYS A 129 -18.49 -8.41 -14.60
CA LYS A 129 -17.34 -7.97 -13.81
C LYS A 129 -16.26 -9.05 -13.80
N ARG A 130 -15.01 -8.65 -13.65
CA ARG A 130 -13.87 -9.55 -13.40
C ARG A 130 -13.08 -9.06 -12.20
N SER A 131 -12.58 -9.97 -11.38
CA SER A 131 -11.69 -9.64 -10.27
C SER A 131 -10.35 -10.36 -10.39
N TRP A 132 -9.34 -9.80 -9.74
CA TRP A 132 -8.01 -10.39 -9.60
C TRP A 132 -7.47 -10.08 -8.20
N ALA A 133 -6.48 -10.85 -7.78
CA ALA A 133 -5.79 -10.61 -6.54
C ALA A 133 -4.31 -10.99 -6.64
N VAL A 134 -3.47 -10.33 -5.86
CA VAL A 134 -2.07 -10.68 -5.66
C VAL A 134 -1.69 -10.56 -4.19
N ILE A 135 -0.73 -11.38 -3.77
CA ILE A 135 -0.07 -11.28 -2.47
C ILE A 135 1.42 -11.56 -2.62
N ALA A 136 2.25 -10.86 -1.86
CA ALA A 136 3.68 -11.09 -1.79
C ALA A 136 4.11 -11.13 -0.32
N LYS A 137 4.99 -12.06 0.03
CA LYS A 137 5.73 -11.98 1.29
C LYS A 137 6.71 -10.82 1.19
N ASN A 138 6.69 -9.93 2.17
CA ASN A 138 7.43 -8.67 2.11
C ASN A 138 8.96 -8.88 2.01
N ASN A 139 9.48 -10.01 2.48
CA ASN A 139 10.90 -10.35 2.46
C ASN A 139 11.35 -11.20 1.26
N GLU A 140 10.45 -11.52 0.32
CA GLU A 140 10.72 -12.33 -0.87
C GLU A 140 10.40 -11.49 -2.11
N ASN A 141 11.30 -11.46 -3.11
CA ASN A 141 11.04 -10.74 -4.36
C ASN A 141 10.19 -11.62 -5.30
N ASN A 142 8.96 -11.91 -4.89
CA ASN A 142 8.03 -12.77 -5.63
C ASN A 142 6.58 -12.36 -5.37
N VAL A 143 5.80 -12.23 -6.45
CA VAL A 143 4.37 -11.92 -6.40
C VAL A 143 3.57 -13.15 -6.77
N VAL A 144 2.62 -13.53 -5.91
CA VAL A 144 1.71 -14.65 -6.15
C VAL A 144 0.38 -14.12 -6.66
N TYR A 145 -0.02 -14.55 -7.85
CA TYR A 145 -1.32 -14.24 -8.44
C TYR A 145 -2.38 -15.23 -7.97
N LEU A 146 -3.53 -14.70 -7.58
CA LEU A 146 -4.63 -15.45 -6.96
C LEU A 146 -5.98 -15.01 -7.56
N THR A 147 -6.98 -15.86 -7.38
CA THR A 147 -8.38 -15.42 -7.41
C THR A 147 -8.69 -14.56 -6.17
N LEU A 148 -9.73 -13.73 -6.24
CA LEU A 148 -10.16 -12.95 -5.09
C LEU A 148 -10.51 -13.83 -3.88
N GLY A 149 -11.21 -14.96 -4.12
CA GLY A 149 -11.60 -15.89 -3.05
C GLY A 149 -10.41 -16.48 -2.32
N GLU A 150 -9.34 -16.83 -3.04
CA GLU A 150 -8.10 -17.32 -2.44
C GLU A 150 -7.42 -16.26 -1.59
N LEU A 151 -7.32 -15.01 -2.08
CA LEU A 151 -6.77 -13.92 -1.29
C LEU A 151 -7.59 -13.69 -0.01
N GLN A 152 -8.93 -13.61 -0.11
CA GLN A 152 -9.80 -13.44 1.05
C GLN A 152 -9.63 -14.57 2.07
N GLY A 153 -9.48 -15.82 1.60
CA GLY A 153 -9.17 -16.96 2.45
C GLY A 153 -7.81 -16.87 3.16
N GLN A 154 -6.78 -16.38 2.47
CA GLN A 154 -5.46 -16.14 3.06
C GLN A 154 -5.50 -15.00 4.08
N LEU A 155 -6.12 -13.87 3.73
CA LEU A 155 -6.27 -12.72 4.61
C LEU A 155 -7.07 -13.07 5.86
N ALA A 156 -8.14 -13.87 5.74
CA ALA A 156 -8.92 -14.32 6.89
C ALA A 156 -8.04 -15.07 7.91
N LYS A 157 -7.18 -15.98 7.42
CA LYS A 157 -6.21 -16.68 8.27
C LYS A 157 -5.20 -15.72 8.91
N HIS A 158 -4.62 -14.83 8.11
CA HIS A 158 -3.60 -13.88 8.58
C HIS A 158 -4.12 -12.88 9.61
N TYR A 159 -5.35 -12.39 9.45
CA TYR A 159 -5.96 -11.43 10.37
C TYR A 159 -6.77 -12.08 11.51
N GLY A 160 -6.77 -13.41 11.61
CA GLY A 160 -7.54 -14.13 12.63
C GLY A 160 -9.05 -13.90 12.52
N LYS A 161 -9.57 -13.78 11.29
CA LYS A 161 -10.99 -13.57 11.00
C LYS A 161 -11.62 -14.83 10.43
N LYS A 162 -12.92 -15.03 10.69
CA LYS A 162 -13.67 -16.16 10.12
C LYS A 162 -13.83 -16.01 8.61
N THR A 163 -14.15 -14.81 8.14
CA THR A 163 -14.34 -14.46 6.74
C THR A 163 -13.88 -13.03 6.50
N ILE A 164 -13.49 -12.74 5.25
CA ILE A 164 -13.22 -11.40 4.74
C ILE A 164 -13.91 -11.27 3.40
N ASP A 165 -14.59 -10.15 3.20
CA ASP A 165 -15.23 -9.78 1.95
C ASP A 165 -14.72 -8.39 1.58
N LEU A 166 -13.85 -8.32 0.57
CA LEU A 166 -13.14 -7.10 0.22
C LEU A 166 -14.03 -6.11 -0.53
N PHE A 167 -14.96 -6.58 -1.35
CA PHE A 167 -15.85 -5.71 -2.15
C PHE A 167 -17.34 -5.89 -1.82
N ASN A 168 -17.68 -6.43 -0.66
CA ASN A 168 -19.07 -6.59 -0.22
C ASN A 168 -19.94 -7.34 -1.25
N ASN A 169 -19.44 -8.47 -1.77
CA ASN A 169 -20.03 -9.27 -2.85
C ASN A 169 -20.15 -8.57 -4.22
N ALA A 170 -19.68 -7.32 -4.34
CA ALA A 170 -19.73 -6.56 -5.58
C ALA A 170 -18.64 -6.98 -6.57
N CYS A 171 -17.53 -7.58 -6.13
CA CYS A 171 -16.49 -8.16 -6.97
C CYS A 171 -15.55 -9.06 -6.16
#